data_AF-A0A1U7SXM7-F1
#
_entry.id   AF-A0A1U7SXM7-F1
#
_cell.length_a   1.000
_cell.length_b   1.000
_cell.length_c   1.000
_cell.angle_alpha   90.00
_cell.angle_beta   90.00
_cell.angle_gamma   90.00
#
_symmetry.space_group_name_H-M   'P 1'
#
loop_
_entity.id
_entity.type
_entity.pdbx_description
1 polymer ?
#
loop_
_entity_poly.entity_id
_entity_poly.type
_entity_poly.pdbx_seq_one_letter_code
_entity_poly.pdbx_strand_id
1 'polypeptide(L)'
;KEHFNIMCDDLKEGEKHPIHNPTCTFGDAFQCYPEVLENIKKAGFQKPTPIQAQAWPIVLQGVDLVGMVQTSTGKTLCYLMPGFIHLNFQPMVKEKGNRPGMLVLTRTRELALQVQAECSKYSYGGLRSNVCVYGGRDRDKQIKDLRKGVDIIIVTPGRLNNLQMNHYVNLKSITYLVIMTWDAVINIVF
;
A
#
# COMPACT_ATOMS: atom_id res chain seq x y z
N LYS A 1 -27.59 -11.59 10.16
CA LYS A 1 -27.15 -10.37 9.44
C LYS A 1 -26.12 -10.81 8.42
N GLU A 2 -26.30 -10.54 7.13
CA GLU A 2 -25.39 -10.99 6.07
C GLU A 2 -23.98 -10.43 6.31
N HIS A 3 -23.08 -11.24 6.86
CA HIS A 3 -21.67 -10.87 7.07
C HIS A 3 -20.89 -11.05 5.77
N PHE A 4 -21.25 -10.31 4.71
CA PHE A 4 -20.49 -10.07 3.46
C PHE A 4 -19.71 -11.25 2.80
N ASN A 5 -19.98 -12.50 3.14
CA ASN A 5 -19.23 -13.70 2.76
C ASN A 5 -17.69 -13.57 2.92
N ILE A 6 -17.23 -12.88 3.97
CA ILE A 6 -15.79 -12.78 4.28
C ILE A 6 -15.42 -13.84 5.31
N MET A 7 -14.39 -14.62 5.02
CA MET A 7 -13.72 -15.49 5.97
C MET A 7 -12.42 -14.84 6.41
N CYS A 8 -12.18 -14.80 7.71
CA CYS A 8 -10.94 -14.32 8.30
C CYS A 8 -10.42 -15.39 9.26
N ASP A 9 -9.13 -15.68 9.20
CA ASP A 9 -8.45 -16.58 10.12
C ASP A 9 -7.09 -15.99 10.48
N ASP A 10 -6.63 -16.29 11.69
CA ASP A 10 -5.26 -16.02 12.10
C ASP A 10 -4.41 -17.27 11.87
N LEU A 11 -3.38 -17.11 11.04
CA LEU A 11 -2.49 -18.18 10.61
C LEU A 11 -1.34 -18.45 11.61
N LYS A 12 -1.25 -17.72 12.72
CA LYS A 12 -0.26 -18.03 13.77
C LYS A 12 -0.53 -19.39 14.41
N GLU A 13 0.55 -20.13 14.64
CA GLU A 13 0.56 -21.29 15.52
C GLU A 13 0.61 -20.82 16.98
N GLY A 14 -0.33 -21.26 17.82
CA GLY A 14 -0.42 -20.88 19.24
C GLY A 14 -1.52 -19.86 19.54
N GLU A 15 -1.22 -18.83 20.34
CA GLU A 15 -2.18 -17.79 20.69
C GLU A 15 -2.53 -16.92 19.47
N LYS A 16 -3.79 -17.02 19.05
CA LYS A 16 -4.36 -16.23 17.95
C LYS A 16 -4.73 -14.84 18.43
N HIS A 17 -4.51 -13.83 17.59
CA HIS A 17 -5.05 -12.49 17.78
C HIS A 17 -6.58 -12.54 17.68
N PRO A 18 -7.29 -11.67 18.43
CA PRO A 18 -8.72 -11.51 18.24
C PRO A 18 -9.01 -10.97 16.84
N ILE A 19 -9.88 -11.67 16.10
CA ILE A 19 -10.37 -11.17 14.82
C ILE A 19 -11.36 -10.04 15.08
N HIS A 20 -10.98 -8.84 14.65
CA HIS A 20 -11.80 -7.64 14.85
C HIS A 20 -13.06 -7.66 14.00
N ASN A 21 -14.13 -7.10 14.54
CA ASN A 21 -15.37 -6.91 13.81
C ASN A 21 -15.12 -6.00 12.59
N PRO A 22 -15.71 -6.31 11.42
CA PRO A 22 -15.57 -5.46 10.25
C PRO A 22 -16.20 -4.08 10.47
N THR A 23 -15.60 -3.06 9.86
CA THR A 23 -16.13 -1.69 9.92
C THR A 23 -17.40 -1.55 9.09
N CYS A 24 -18.42 -0.90 9.64
CA CYS A 24 -19.65 -0.56 8.93
C CYS A 24 -19.53 0.78 8.18
N THR A 25 -18.79 1.73 8.76
CA THR A 25 -18.58 3.07 8.21
C THR A 25 -17.09 3.38 8.08
N PHE A 26 -16.73 4.40 7.30
CA PHE A 26 -15.35 4.88 7.25
C PHE A 26 -14.88 5.44 8.61
N GLY A 27 -15.80 5.98 9.41
CA GLY A 27 -15.49 6.53 10.74
C GLY A 27 -14.98 5.47 11.69
N ASP A 28 -15.50 4.24 11.61
CA ASP A 28 -15.10 3.13 12.48
C ASP A 28 -13.60 2.82 12.38
N ALA A 29 -13.00 3.00 11.19
CA ALA A 29 -11.54 2.87 10.99
C ALA A 29 -10.78 4.19 11.12
N PHE A 30 -11.37 5.29 10.63
CA PHE A 30 -10.61 6.52 10.34
C PHE A 30 -11.07 7.77 11.09
N GLN A 31 -11.89 7.65 12.13
CA GLN A 31 -12.31 8.82 12.94
C GLN A 31 -11.14 9.64 13.49
N CYS A 32 -10.01 8.99 13.84
CA CYS A 32 -8.81 9.65 14.34
C CYS A 32 -7.94 10.26 13.22
N TYR A 33 -8.31 10.07 11.95
CA TYR A 33 -7.54 10.48 10.77
C TYR A 33 -8.42 11.32 9.84
N PRO A 34 -8.73 12.59 10.20
CA PRO A 34 -9.71 13.41 9.48
C PRO A 34 -9.35 13.66 8.01
N GLU A 35 -8.06 13.78 7.69
CA GLU A 35 -7.60 13.96 6.30
C GLU A 35 -7.87 12.71 5.44
N VAL A 36 -7.80 11.50 6.01
CA VAL A 36 -8.21 10.26 5.32
C VAL A 36 -9.71 10.27 5.03
N LEU A 37 -10.54 10.67 5.99
CA LEU A 37 -11.99 10.78 5.79
C LEU A 37 -12.33 11.81 4.72
N GLU A 38 -11.64 12.95 4.71
CA GLU A 38 -11.83 13.99 3.69
C GLU A 38 -11.45 13.48 2.30
N ASN A 39 -10.33 12.77 2.17
CA ASN A 39 -9.89 12.12 0.94
C ASN A 39 -10.91 11.11 0.41
N ILE A 40 -11.42 10.24 1.27
CA ILE A 40 -12.44 9.24 0.91
C ILE A 40 -13.72 9.93 0.45
N LYS A 41 -14.14 11.00 1.15
CA LYS A 41 -15.32 11.79 0.79
C LYS A 41 -15.16 12.50 -0.56
N LYS A 42 -14.00 13.13 -0.81
CA LYS A 42 -13.67 13.78 -2.09
C LYS A 42 -13.67 12.80 -3.26
N ALA A 43 -13.22 11.57 -3.03
CA ALA A 43 -13.24 10.51 -4.04
C ALA A 43 -14.63 9.92 -4.28
N GLY A 44 -15.65 10.30 -3.48
CA GLY A 44 -17.05 9.94 -3.70
C GLY A 44 -17.46 8.56 -3.20
N PHE A 45 -16.64 7.90 -2.37
CA PHE A 45 -17.00 6.59 -1.81
C PHE A 45 -18.14 6.72 -0.78
N GLN A 46 -19.15 5.86 -0.93
CA GLN A 46 -20.35 5.90 -0.10
C GLN A 46 -20.25 5.03 1.15
N LYS A 47 -19.63 3.86 1.02
CA LYS A 47 -19.43 2.89 2.12
C LYS A 47 -18.19 2.03 1.88
N PRO A 48 -17.57 1.48 2.93
CA PRO A 48 -16.48 0.53 2.79
C PRO A 48 -16.91 -0.68 1.95
N THR A 49 -16.03 -1.17 1.08
CA THR A 49 -16.23 -2.48 0.45
C THR A 49 -16.01 -3.60 1.48
N PRO A 50 -16.52 -4.82 1.27
CA PRO A 50 -16.31 -5.95 2.18
C PRO A 50 -14.84 -6.13 2.60
N ILE A 51 -13.93 -6.17 1.63
CA ILE A 51 -12.51 -6.35 1.91
C ILE A 51 -11.90 -5.17 2.68
N GLN A 52 -12.34 -3.94 2.41
CA GLN A 52 -11.92 -2.76 3.17
C GLN A 52 -12.39 -2.85 4.61
N ALA A 53 -13.66 -3.23 4.80
CA ALA A 53 -14.28 -3.33 6.10
C ALA A 53 -13.57 -4.29 7.04
N GLN A 54 -13.13 -5.45 6.51
CA GLN A 54 -12.40 -6.43 7.31
C GLN A 54 -10.90 -6.09 7.43
N ALA A 55 -10.28 -5.55 6.37
CA ALA A 55 -8.84 -5.33 6.35
C ALA A 55 -8.38 -4.17 7.25
N TRP A 56 -9.07 -3.03 7.23
CA TRP A 56 -8.62 -1.85 7.97
C TRP A 56 -8.44 -2.06 9.48
N PRO A 57 -9.37 -2.68 10.22
CA PRO A 57 -9.17 -2.87 11.66
C PRO A 57 -7.96 -3.77 11.96
N ILE A 58 -7.59 -4.68 11.05
CA ILE A 58 -6.42 -5.56 11.19
C ILE A 58 -5.13 -4.80 10.84
N VAL A 59 -5.06 -4.19 9.66
CA VAL A 59 -3.83 -3.55 9.15
C VAL A 59 -3.45 -2.32 9.98
N LEU A 60 -4.42 -1.57 10.51
CA LEU A 60 -4.13 -0.41 11.37
C LEU A 60 -3.48 -0.79 12.71
N GLN A 61 -3.49 -2.07 13.10
CA GLN A 61 -2.77 -2.58 14.28
C GLN A 61 -1.31 -2.97 13.95
N GLY A 62 -0.90 -2.87 12.68
CA GLY A 62 0.41 -3.32 12.22
C GLY A 62 0.52 -4.84 12.11
N VAL A 63 -0.60 -5.55 12.01
CA VAL A 63 -0.63 -7.01 11.80
C VAL A 63 -0.58 -7.31 10.30
N ASP A 64 0.28 -8.27 9.93
CA ASP A 64 0.38 -8.75 8.55
C ASP A 64 -0.93 -9.38 8.08
N LEU A 65 -1.33 -9.09 6.84
CA LEU A 65 -2.60 -9.53 6.28
C LEU A 65 -2.42 -10.10 4.86
N VAL A 66 -2.99 -11.29 4.63
CA VAL A 66 -3.19 -11.85 3.30
C VAL A 66 -4.65 -11.68 2.89
N GLY A 67 -4.90 -10.80 1.92
CA GLY A 67 -6.25 -10.51 1.42
C GLY A 67 -6.55 -11.20 0.09
N MET A 68 -7.37 -12.26 0.12
CA MET A 68 -7.89 -12.90 -1.10
C MET A 68 -9.30 -12.39 -1.41
N VAL A 69 -9.45 -11.68 -2.51
CA VAL A 69 -10.76 -11.26 -3.04
C VAL A 69 -10.68 -11.07 -4.55
N GLN A 70 -11.84 -11.14 -5.23
CA GLN A 70 -11.97 -10.89 -6.66
C GLN A 70 -11.40 -9.52 -7.08
N THR A 71 -10.94 -9.42 -8.33
CA THR A 71 -10.44 -8.19 -8.94
C THR A 71 -11.51 -7.09 -8.90
N SER A 72 -11.10 -5.81 -8.85
CA SER A 72 -11.98 -4.61 -8.83
C SER A 72 -12.80 -4.32 -7.57
N THR A 73 -12.51 -4.99 -6.44
CA THR A 73 -13.24 -4.83 -5.16
C THR A 73 -12.74 -3.73 -4.23
N GLY A 74 -11.92 -2.80 -4.73
CA GLY A 74 -11.39 -1.68 -3.94
C GLY A 74 -10.18 -2.02 -3.06
N LYS A 75 -9.45 -3.10 -3.38
CA LYS A 75 -8.21 -3.53 -2.68
C LYS A 75 -7.19 -2.41 -2.49
N THR A 76 -7.07 -1.49 -3.45
CA THR A 76 -6.05 -0.44 -3.43
C THR A 76 -6.15 0.42 -2.17
N LEU A 77 -7.37 0.79 -1.77
CA LEU A 77 -7.57 1.58 -0.54
C LEU A 77 -7.43 0.77 0.75
N CYS A 78 -7.56 -0.57 0.69
CA CYS A 78 -7.30 -1.43 1.84
C CYS A 78 -5.88 -1.22 2.38
N TYR A 79 -4.90 -1.07 1.48
CA TYR A 79 -3.51 -0.92 1.89
C TYR A 79 -2.97 0.52 1.75
N LEU A 80 -3.52 1.36 0.87
CA LEU A 80 -3.02 2.74 0.73
C LEU A 80 -3.37 3.61 1.95
N MET A 81 -4.62 3.55 2.44
CA MET A 81 -5.04 4.43 3.54
C MET A 81 -4.28 4.12 4.84
N PRO A 82 -4.18 2.84 5.29
CA PRO A 82 -3.32 2.50 6.41
C PRO A 82 -1.85 2.79 6.14
N GLY A 83 -1.37 2.60 4.89
CA GLY A 83 0.00 2.93 4.50
C GLY A 83 0.33 4.41 4.68
N PHE A 84 -0.55 5.32 4.25
CA PHE A 84 -0.36 6.76 4.45
C PHE A 84 -0.31 7.13 5.94
N ILE A 85 -1.24 6.57 6.74
CA ILE A 85 -1.25 6.72 8.19
C ILE A 85 0.08 6.26 8.76
N HIS A 86 0.48 5.02 8.46
CA HIS A 86 1.73 4.43 8.92
C HIS A 86 2.93 5.33 8.62
N LEU A 87 3.10 5.77 7.37
CA LEU A 87 4.21 6.62 6.96
C LEU A 87 4.26 7.96 7.72
N ASN A 88 3.11 8.59 7.96
CA ASN A 88 3.05 9.86 8.67
C ASN A 88 3.46 9.76 10.14
N PHE A 89 3.26 8.58 10.76
CA PHE A 89 3.65 8.33 12.14
C PHE A 89 5.04 7.71 12.28
N GLN A 90 5.73 7.40 11.17
CA GLN A 90 7.12 6.99 11.23
C GLN A 90 8.03 8.20 11.54
N PRO A 91 9.14 7.99 12.26
CA PRO A 91 10.15 9.02 12.45
C PRO A 91 10.61 9.54 11.09
N MET A 92 10.32 10.81 10.83
CA MET A 92 10.75 11.48 9.60
C MET A 92 12.28 11.52 9.61
N VAL A 93 12.93 10.62 8.87
CA VAL A 93 14.34 10.78 8.53
C VAL A 93 14.39 11.93 7.53
N LYS A 94 14.47 13.16 8.05
CA LYS A 94 14.56 14.41 7.26
C LYS A 94 15.83 14.49 6.42
N GLU A 95 16.71 13.49 6.47
CA GLU A 95 17.88 13.42 5.60
C GLU A 95 17.45 13.39 4.13
N LYS A 96 18.09 14.25 3.33
CA LYS A 96 17.98 14.25 1.88
C LYS A 96 18.45 12.89 1.35
N GLY A 97 17.54 12.00 0.96
CA GLY A 97 17.91 10.70 0.42
C GLY A 97 16.73 9.85 -0.08
N ASN A 98 17.03 8.94 -1.01
CA ASN A 98 16.12 7.97 -1.63
C ASN A 98 15.73 6.85 -0.65
N ARG A 99 14.98 7.21 0.39
CA ARG A 99 14.54 6.29 1.44
C ARG A 99 13.01 6.25 1.49
N PRO A 100 12.38 5.56 0.53
CA PRO A 100 10.93 5.30 0.62
C PRO A 100 10.60 4.56 1.91
N GLY A 101 9.43 4.83 2.49
CA GLY A 101 8.90 4.08 3.62
C GLY A 101 7.94 2.97 3.18
N MET A 102 7.35 3.10 1.98
CA MET A 102 6.38 2.17 1.44
C MET A 102 6.80 1.63 0.08
N LEU A 103 6.67 0.31 -0.09
CA LEU A 103 6.93 -0.41 -1.33
C LEU A 103 5.68 -1.17 -1.75
N VAL A 104 5.23 -0.94 -2.99
CA VAL A 104 4.13 -1.69 -3.61
C VAL A 104 4.67 -2.46 -4.81
N LEU A 105 4.63 -3.79 -4.70
CA LEU A 105 5.00 -4.71 -5.76
C LEU A 105 3.79 -5.10 -6.60
N THR A 106 3.93 -4.93 -7.92
CA THR A 106 2.89 -5.26 -8.90
C THR A 106 3.45 -6.13 -10.02
N ARG A 107 2.65 -7.07 -10.54
CA ARG A 107 3.08 -8.00 -11.62
C ARG A 107 3.38 -7.30 -12.94
N THR A 108 2.55 -6.33 -13.33
CA THR A 108 2.63 -5.71 -14.66
C THR A 108 2.73 -4.19 -14.57
N ARG A 109 3.19 -3.58 -15.66
CA ARG A 109 3.27 -2.13 -15.81
C ARG A 109 1.90 -1.47 -15.69
N GLU A 110 0.88 -2.09 -16.28
CA GLU A 110 -0.48 -1.56 -16.34
C GLU A 110 -1.08 -1.47 -14.94
N LEU A 111 -0.88 -2.52 -14.14
CA LEU A 111 -1.27 -2.53 -12.73
C LEU A 111 -0.48 -1.49 -11.93
N ALA A 112 0.83 -1.37 -12.16
CA ALA A 112 1.66 -0.37 -11.50
C ALA A 112 1.15 1.06 -11.77
N LEU A 113 0.76 1.35 -13.01
CA LEU A 113 0.22 2.65 -13.42
C LEU A 113 -1.17 2.90 -12.83
N GLN A 114 -2.04 1.89 -12.75
CA GLN A 114 -3.34 2.01 -12.10
C GLN A 114 -3.20 2.32 -10.60
N VAL A 115 -2.30 1.61 -9.90
CA VAL A 115 -2.00 1.89 -8.49
C VAL A 115 -1.41 3.29 -8.32
N GLN A 116 -0.53 3.72 -9.22
CA GLN A 116 0.04 5.07 -9.17
C GLN A 116 -1.03 6.14 -9.35
N ALA A 117 -1.91 5.97 -10.34
CA ALA A 117 -3.00 6.89 -10.60
C ALA A 117 -3.96 6.97 -9.41
N GLU A 118 -4.25 5.84 -8.77
CA GLU A 118 -5.09 5.81 -7.57
C GLU A 118 -4.39 6.48 -6.38
N CYS A 119 -3.13 6.14 -6.11
CA CYS A 119 -2.33 6.73 -5.04
C CYS A 119 -2.23 8.26 -5.16
N SER A 120 -2.09 8.77 -6.38
CA SER A 120 -1.92 10.20 -6.65
C SER A 120 -3.19 11.04 -6.46
N LYS A 121 -4.36 10.42 -6.22
CA LYS A 121 -5.60 11.13 -5.91
C LYS A 121 -5.65 11.67 -4.48
N TYR A 122 -4.77 11.16 -3.61
CA TYR A 122 -4.84 11.39 -2.18
C TYR A 122 -3.59 12.10 -1.69
N SER A 123 -3.78 13.04 -0.76
CA SER A 123 -2.70 13.72 -0.03
C SER A 123 -2.86 13.41 1.45
N TYR A 124 -1.76 13.13 2.16
CA TYR A 124 -1.82 12.89 3.60
C TYR A 124 -0.54 13.36 4.28
N GLY A 125 -0.65 14.11 5.39
CA GLY A 125 0.45 14.33 6.33
C GLY A 125 1.72 15.00 5.75
N GLY A 126 1.59 15.71 4.62
CA GLY A 126 2.75 16.30 3.93
C GLY A 126 3.68 15.28 3.27
N LEU A 127 3.21 14.06 2.98
CA LEU A 127 3.93 13.10 2.15
C LEU A 127 4.32 13.75 0.80
N ARG A 128 5.59 13.61 0.45
CA ARG A 128 6.32 14.36 -0.58
C ARG A 128 5.98 13.92 -1.99
N SER A 129 5.84 12.62 -2.27
CA SER A 129 5.40 12.06 -3.58
C SER A 129 5.47 10.54 -3.67
N ASN A 130 4.77 9.96 -4.67
CA ASN A 130 4.95 8.59 -5.12
C ASN A 130 5.67 8.53 -6.49
N VAL A 131 6.33 7.41 -6.79
CA VAL A 131 6.89 7.14 -8.12
C VAL A 131 6.55 5.72 -8.57
N CYS A 132 6.25 5.58 -9.86
CA CYS A 132 6.02 4.28 -10.50
C CYS A 132 7.19 3.91 -11.41
N VAL A 133 7.76 2.75 -11.17
CA VAL A 133 9.02 2.30 -11.76
C VAL A 133 8.82 0.92 -12.38
N TYR A 134 9.06 0.80 -13.69
CA TYR A 134 8.82 -0.44 -14.42
C TYR A 134 9.68 -0.53 -15.69
N GLY A 135 9.80 -1.74 -16.25
CA GLY A 135 10.52 -2.06 -17.49
C GLY A 135 9.96 -1.38 -18.76
N GLY A 136 10.78 -1.17 -19.78
CA GLY A 136 10.32 -0.63 -21.08
C GLY A 136 10.01 0.88 -21.11
N ARG A 137 10.48 1.64 -20.11
CA ARG A 137 10.49 3.11 -20.10
C ARG A 137 11.91 3.60 -19.79
N ASP A 138 12.18 4.86 -20.16
CA ASP A 138 13.40 5.60 -19.83
C ASP A 138 13.80 5.39 -18.36
N ARG A 139 14.92 4.69 -18.20
CA ARG A 139 15.47 4.32 -16.89
C ARG A 139 16.03 5.54 -16.18
N ASP A 140 16.70 6.42 -16.90
CA ASP A 140 17.42 7.54 -16.31
C ASP A 140 16.43 8.59 -15.80
N LYS A 141 15.30 8.76 -16.48
CA LYS A 141 14.17 9.55 -15.98
C LYS A 141 13.61 8.99 -14.66
N GLN A 142 13.38 7.68 -14.57
CA GLN A 142 12.88 7.05 -13.34
C GLN A 142 13.88 7.17 -12.18
N ILE A 143 15.18 7.02 -12.46
CA ILE A 143 16.25 7.23 -11.45
C ILE A 143 16.27 8.68 -10.99
N LYS A 144 16.13 9.65 -11.92
CA LYS A 144 16.07 11.07 -11.59
C LYS A 144 14.86 11.39 -10.71
N ASP A 145 13.71 10.78 -10.97
CA ASP A 145 12.51 10.96 -10.14
C ASP A 145 12.70 10.36 -8.75
N LEU A 146 13.31 9.16 -8.64
CA LEU A 146 13.67 8.56 -7.35
C LEU A 146 14.61 9.49 -6.55
N ARG A 147 15.62 10.07 -7.21
CA ARG A 147 16.60 11.00 -6.61
C ARG A 147 16.01 12.27 -6.02
N LYS A 148 14.78 12.65 -6.37
CA LYS A 148 14.09 13.80 -5.77
C LYS A 148 13.64 13.52 -4.33
N GLY A 149 13.64 12.25 -3.92
CA GLY A 149 13.08 11.80 -2.65
C GLY A 149 11.58 11.50 -2.82
N VAL A 150 11.21 10.27 -2.54
CA VAL A 150 9.84 9.75 -2.64
C VAL A 150 9.53 8.92 -1.40
N ASP A 151 8.29 8.96 -0.93
CA ASP A 151 7.88 8.18 0.25
C ASP A 151 7.34 6.80 -0.14
N ILE A 152 6.80 6.70 -1.37
CA ILE A 152 6.14 5.52 -1.89
C ILE A 152 6.73 5.14 -3.24
N ILE A 153 7.19 3.89 -3.35
CA ILE A 153 7.61 3.29 -4.62
C ILE A 153 6.60 2.22 -5.04
N ILE A 154 6.10 2.34 -6.27
CA ILE A 154 5.29 1.32 -6.93
C ILE A 154 6.14 0.72 -8.04
N VAL A 155 6.41 -0.58 -8.01
CA VAL A 155 7.45 -1.17 -8.87
C VAL A 155 7.15 -2.60 -9.30
N THR A 156 7.65 -2.97 -10.48
CA THR A 156 7.66 -4.36 -10.94
C THR A 156 8.94 -5.09 -10.49
N PRO A 157 8.88 -6.39 -10.14
CA PRO A 157 10.01 -7.10 -9.52
C PRO A 157 11.33 -7.00 -10.28
N GLY A 158 11.33 -7.25 -11.59
CA GLY A 158 12.55 -7.19 -12.40
C GLY A 158 13.20 -5.81 -12.44
N ARG A 159 12.39 -4.74 -12.38
CA ARG A 159 12.91 -3.37 -12.33
C ARG A 159 13.41 -3.00 -10.94
N LEU A 160 12.76 -3.48 -9.87
CA LEU A 160 13.25 -3.32 -8.51
C LEU A 160 14.63 -3.96 -8.34
N ASN A 161 14.80 -5.20 -8.83
CA ASN A 161 16.07 -5.91 -8.77
C ASN A 161 17.19 -5.10 -9.46
N ASN A 162 16.91 -4.58 -10.67
CA ASN A 162 17.87 -3.72 -11.37
C ASN A 162 18.24 -2.46 -10.57
N LEU A 163 17.27 -1.77 -9.97
CA LEU A 163 17.55 -0.57 -9.18
C LEU A 163 18.38 -0.88 -7.92
N GLN A 164 18.10 -2.01 -7.27
CA GLN A 164 18.80 -2.42 -6.05
C GLN A 164 20.23 -2.87 -6.34
N MET A 165 20.44 -3.70 -7.38
CA MET A 165 21.77 -4.16 -7.80
C MET A 165 22.70 -3.00 -8.20
N ASN A 166 22.14 -1.91 -8.71
CA ASN A 166 22.88 -0.70 -9.09
C ASN A 166 22.86 0.40 -8.01
N HIS A 167 22.37 0.09 -6.80
CA HIS A 167 22.33 1.01 -5.66
C HIS A 167 21.57 2.33 -5.90
N TYR A 168 20.58 2.33 -6.82
CA TYR A 168 19.74 3.51 -7.08
C TYR A 168 18.62 3.71 -6.05
N VAL A 169 18.26 2.66 -5.33
CA VAL A 169 17.25 2.66 -4.26
C VAL A 169 17.78 1.92 -3.04
N ASN A 170 17.45 2.42 -1.86
CA ASN A 170 17.73 1.75 -0.59
C ASN A 170 16.41 1.30 0.04
N LEU A 171 16.25 0.00 0.28
CA LEU A 171 15.03 -0.57 0.84
C LEU A 171 15.05 -0.70 2.37
N LYS A 172 16.15 -0.33 3.05
CA LYS A 172 16.27 -0.44 4.51
C LYS A 172 15.28 0.43 5.29
N SER A 173 14.70 1.43 4.64
CA SER A 173 13.69 2.33 5.23
C SER A 173 12.25 1.85 5.00
N ILE A 174 12.04 0.80 4.21
CA ILE A 174 10.70 0.26 3.97
C ILE A 174 10.19 -0.36 5.27
N THR A 175 9.09 0.19 5.77
CA THR A 175 8.38 -0.31 6.95
C THR A 175 6.94 -0.70 6.61
N TYR A 176 6.53 -0.53 5.35
CA TYR A 176 5.23 -0.95 4.85
C TYR A 176 5.38 -1.58 3.46
N LEU A 177 5.16 -2.89 3.36
CA LEU A 177 5.30 -3.67 2.13
C LEU A 177 3.93 -4.17 1.65
N VAL A 178 3.64 -3.95 0.37
CA VAL A 178 2.43 -4.45 -0.27
C VAL A 178 2.80 -5.29 -1.46
N ILE A 179 2.19 -6.47 -1.58
CA ILE A 179 2.36 -7.34 -2.74
C ILE A 179 0.98 -7.65 -3.32
N MET A 180 0.66 -7.03 -4.45
CA MET A 180 -0.70 -7.03 -5.01
C MET A 180 -1.14 -8.38 -5.60
N THR A 181 -0.19 -9.16 -6.09
CA THR A 181 -0.44 -10.43 -6.79
C THR A 181 0.63 -11.43 -6.33
N TRP A 182 0.52 -11.88 -5.07
CA TRP A 182 1.53 -12.72 -4.42
C TRP A 182 1.82 -14.01 -5.20
N ASP A 183 0.77 -14.68 -5.67
CA ASP A 183 0.83 -15.87 -6.53
C ASP A 183 1.68 -15.65 -7.79
N ALA A 184 1.50 -14.51 -8.46
CA ALA A 184 2.24 -14.20 -9.67
C ALA A 184 3.62 -13.60 -9.42
N VAL A 185 3.78 -12.86 -8.31
CA VAL A 185 5.06 -12.24 -7.94
C VAL A 185 6.04 -13.31 -7.44
N ILE A 186 5.59 -14.30 -6.67
CA ILE A 186 6.43 -15.43 -6.28
C ILE A 186 7.05 -16.08 -7.52
N ASN A 187 6.23 -16.42 -8.52
CA ASN A 187 6.71 -17.08 -9.75
C ASN A 187 7.69 -16.24 -10.60
N ILE A 188 7.79 -14.94 -10.36
CA ILE A 188 8.71 -14.03 -11.08
C ILE A 188 9.98 -13.81 -10.26
N VAL A 189 9.90 -13.93 -8.94
CA VAL A 189 10.99 -13.63 -7.99
C VAL A 189 11.75 -14.88 -7.59
N PHE A 190 11.06 -16.02 -7.51
CA PHE A 190 11.57 -17.34 -7.14
C PHE A 190 11.36 -18.32 -8.30
#